data_AF-A0A942N7M7-F1
#
_entry.id   AF-A0A942N7M7-F1
#
_cell.length_a   1.000
_cell.length_b   1.000
_cell.length_c   1.000
_cell.angle_alpha   90.00
_cell.angle_beta   90.00
_cell.angle_gamma   90.00
#
_symmetry.space_group_name_H-M   'P 1'
#
loop_
_entity.id
_entity.type
_entity.pdbx_description
1 polymer ?
#
loop_
_entity_poly.entity_id
_entity_poly.type
_entity_poly.pdbx_seq_one_letter_code
_entity_poly.pdbx_strand_id
1 'polypeptide(L)'
;MKKKVVLSGSLKDMVTYCTAIYEMTGKVIPEVIENIVKQSPIFENKNFYTNVLGTVQKTTVTRNSKVFINNNVISLQIRYEILRMVDIELTEKDEQWIKNDVESLLKHFEVLLESFEETPKESEKAD
;
A
#
# COMPACT_ATOMS: atom_id res chain seq x y z
N MET A 1 -5.06 -15.64 7.67
CA MET A 1 -3.93 -14.96 6.99
C MET A 1 -2.62 -14.89 7.80
N LYS A 2 -1.44 -15.15 7.19
CA LYS A 2 -0.10 -14.76 7.73
C LYS A 2 0.47 -13.58 6.95
N LYS A 3 1.26 -12.71 7.61
CA LYS A 3 1.82 -11.48 7.01
C LYS A 3 3.32 -11.35 7.23
N LYS A 4 4.05 -10.91 6.18
CA LYS A 4 5.43 -10.42 6.26
C LYS A 4 5.54 -9.07 5.56
N VAL A 5 6.03 -8.05 6.25
CA VAL A 5 6.25 -6.71 5.68
C VAL A 5 7.73 -6.40 5.70
N VAL A 6 8.25 -5.89 4.59
CA VAL A 6 9.61 -5.40 4.45
C VAL A 6 9.54 -3.96 3.96
N LEU A 7 10.14 -3.05 4.73
CA LEU A 7 10.35 -1.66 4.34
C LEU A 7 11.83 -1.43 4.07
N SER A 8 12.13 -0.73 2.98
CA SER A 8 13.49 -0.40 2.56
C SER A 8 13.53 0.93 1.82
N GLY A 9 14.73 1.49 1.64
CA GLY A 9 14.88 2.88 1.20
C GLY A 9 14.61 3.88 2.32
N SER A 10 14.76 5.15 1.99
CA SER A 10 14.59 6.24 2.95
C SER A 10 14.19 7.52 2.24
N LEU A 11 13.67 8.48 3.00
CA LEU A 11 13.37 9.79 2.44
C LEU A 11 14.62 10.55 1.99
N LYS A 12 15.80 10.25 2.54
CA LYS A 12 17.06 10.80 2.03
C LYS A 12 17.26 10.46 0.55
N ASP A 13 16.79 9.29 0.13
CA ASP A 13 16.84 8.82 -1.25
C ASP A 13 15.62 9.26 -2.07
N MET A 14 14.72 10.05 -1.46
CA MET A 14 13.41 10.48 -2.00
C MET A 14 12.50 9.33 -2.41
N VAL A 15 12.83 8.11 -1.98
CA VAL A 15 12.15 6.89 -2.37
C VAL A 15 12.09 5.91 -1.21
N THR A 16 10.89 5.43 -0.92
CA THR A 16 10.64 4.36 0.06
C THR A 16 9.93 3.20 -0.63
N TYR A 17 10.40 1.98 -0.38
CA TYR A 17 9.81 0.75 -0.90
C TYR A 17 9.16 -0.03 0.24
N CYS A 18 7.91 -0.43 0.03
CA CYS A 18 7.19 -1.36 0.87
C CYS A 18 6.90 -2.64 0.08
N THR A 19 7.24 -3.79 0.64
CA THR A 19 6.78 -5.09 0.15
C THR A 19 6.05 -5.80 1.27
N ALA A 20 4.76 -6.06 1.10
CA ALA A 20 3.93 -6.83 2.02
C ALA A 20 3.51 -8.14 1.35
N ILE A 21 3.76 -9.26 2.03
CA ILE A 21 3.42 -10.61 1.58
C ILE A 21 2.36 -11.16 2.52
N TYR A 22 1.25 -11.58 1.94
CA TYR A 22 0.09 -12.16 2.61
C TYR A 22 -0.08 -13.60 2.15
N GLU A 23 -0.06 -14.53 3.09
CA GLU A 23 -0.39 -15.93 2.85
C GLU A 23 -1.83 -16.17 3.33
N MET A 24 -2.73 -16.40 2.38
CA MET A 24 -4.15 -16.61 2.60
C MET A 24 -4.43 -18.07 2.94
N THR A 25 -5.41 -18.31 3.80
CA THR A 25 -5.86 -19.68 4.12
C THR A 25 -6.83 -20.23 3.08
N GLY A 26 -7.57 -19.35 2.40
CA GLY A 26 -8.54 -19.67 1.36
C GLY A 26 -8.03 -19.55 -0.07
N LYS A 27 -8.90 -19.84 -1.03
CA LYS A 27 -8.63 -19.66 -2.46
C LYS A 27 -8.66 -18.17 -2.80
N VAL A 28 -7.60 -17.68 -3.44
CA VAL A 28 -7.53 -16.31 -3.96
C VAL A 28 -8.10 -16.27 -5.38
N ILE A 29 -8.88 -15.24 -5.68
CA ILE A 29 -9.35 -14.94 -7.04
C ILE A 29 -8.52 -13.75 -7.55
N PRO A 30 -7.51 -13.97 -8.41
CA PRO A 30 -6.57 -12.91 -8.79
C PRO A 30 -7.23 -11.67 -9.38
N GLU A 31 -8.22 -11.87 -10.26
CA GLU A 31 -8.94 -10.81 -10.94
C GLU A 31 -9.63 -9.83 -9.97
N VAL A 32 -10.16 -10.34 -8.86
CA VAL A 32 -10.83 -9.52 -7.85
C VAL A 32 -9.82 -8.66 -7.11
N ILE A 33 -8.72 -9.24 -6.66
CA ILE A 33 -7.65 -8.53 -5.94
C ILE A 33 -7.00 -7.48 -6.85
N GLU A 34 -6.72 -7.82 -8.11
CA GLU A 34 -6.16 -6.88 -9.08
C GLU A 34 -7.10 -5.70 -9.34
N ASN A 35 -8.42 -5.95 -9.48
CA ASN A 35 -9.40 -4.89 -9.67
C ASN A 35 -9.49 -3.97 -8.46
N ILE A 36 -9.45 -4.51 -7.24
CA ILE A 36 -9.41 -3.72 -6.01
C ILE A 36 -8.20 -2.79 -5.99
N VAL A 37 -7.01 -3.30 -6.31
CA VAL A 37 -5.79 -2.49 -6.31
C VAL A 37 -5.86 -1.39 -7.37
N LYS A 38 -6.42 -1.68 -8.55
CA LYS A 38 -6.55 -0.69 -9.64
C LYS A 38 -7.60 0.39 -9.38
N GLN A 39 -8.70 0.04 -8.73
CA GLN A 39 -9.86 0.93 -8.58
C GLN A 39 -9.93 1.61 -7.22
N SER A 40 -9.19 1.13 -6.21
CA SER A 40 -9.32 1.66 -4.86
C SER A 40 -8.58 2.99 -4.70
N PRO A 41 -9.26 4.06 -4.26
CA PRO A 41 -8.64 5.37 -4.02
C PRO A 41 -7.52 5.35 -2.98
N ILE A 42 -7.45 4.29 -2.16
CA ILE A 42 -6.38 4.15 -1.15
C ILE A 42 -4.99 4.02 -1.78
N PHE A 43 -4.91 3.60 -3.06
CA PHE A 43 -3.66 3.44 -3.81
C PHE A 43 -3.29 4.67 -4.65
N GLU A 44 -4.13 5.72 -4.67
CA GLU A 44 -3.84 6.95 -5.39
C GLU A 44 -2.65 7.72 -4.78
N ASN A 45 -2.11 8.65 -5.55
CA ASN A 45 -1.06 9.57 -5.10
C ASN A 45 -1.55 10.38 -3.90
N LYS A 46 -0.64 10.68 -2.97
CA LYS A 46 -0.96 11.55 -1.84
C LYS A 46 -0.07 12.75 -1.77
N ASN A 47 -0.61 13.77 -1.11
CA ASN A 47 0.08 15.00 -0.88
C ASN A 47 0.28 15.16 0.62
N PHE A 48 1.42 15.69 1.00
CA PHE A 48 1.67 16.12 2.36
C PHE A 48 2.33 17.49 2.32
N TYR A 49 2.27 18.19 3.44
CA TYR A 49 2.90 19.50 3.58
C TYR A 49 4.26 19.32 4.24
N THR A 50 5.30 19.84 3.61
CA THR A 50 6.67 19.80 4.11
C THR A 50 7.31 21.19 4.04
N ASN A 51 8.41 21.38 4.74
CA ASN A 51 9.11 22.64 4.77
C ASN A 51 10.15 22.70 3.64
N VAL A 52 10.06 23.74 2.81
CA VAL A 52 10.96 23.98 1.68
C VAL A 52 11.53 25.38 1.86
N LEU A 53 12.83 25.46 2.15
CA LEU A 53 13.54 26.73 2.39
C LEU A 53 12.84 27.64 3.42
N GLY A 54 12.31 27.05 4.50
CA GLY A 54 11.59 27.78 5.55
C GLY A 54 10.13 28.12 5.24
N THR A 55 9.58 27.69 4.09
CA THR A 55 8.18 27.85 3.72
C THR A 55 7.46 26.50 3.65
N VAL A 56 6.26 26.40 4.23
CA VAL A 56 5.42 25.19 4.11
C VAL A 56 4.88 25.09 2.69
N GLN A 57 5.24 24.04 1.97
CA GLN A 57 4.77 23.77 0.61
C GLN A 57 4.12 22.39 0.51
N LYS A 58 3.16 22.28 -0.41
CA LYS A 58 2.50 21.02 -0.73
C LYS A 58 3.44 20.19 -1.62
N THR A 59 3.84 19.03 -1.13
CA THR A 59 4.67 18.07 -1.86
C THR A 59 3.85 16.83 -2.19
N THR A 60 3.97 16.37 -3.44
CA THR A 60 3.31 15.15 -3.92
C THR A 60 4.20 13.94 -3.71
N VAL A 61 3.64 12.91 -3.09
CA VAL A 61 4.19 11.56 -3.02
C VAL A 61 3.44 10.71 -4.03
N THR A 62 4.15 10.28 -5.04
CA THR A 62 3.63 9.31 -6.00
C THR A 62 3.66 7.94 -5.35
N ARG A 63 2.51 7.24 -5.37
CA ARG A 63 2.41 5.86 -4.88
C ARG A 63 2.19 4.92 -6.06
N ASN A 64 3.21 4.17 -6.40
CA ASN A 64 3.11 3.15 -7.43
C ASN A 64 2.93 1.79 -6.77
N SER A 65 1.71 1.24 -6.88
CA SER A 65 1.35 -0.03 -6.27
C SER A 65 1.27 -1.12 -7.33
N LYS A 66 1.82 -2.29 -7.01
CA LYS A 66 1.73 -3.50 -7.84
C LYS A 66 1.35 -4.67 -6.96
N VAL A 67 0.48 -5.53 -7.46
CA VAL A 67 0.11 -6.78 -6.79
C VAL A 67 0.56 -7.97 -7.64
N PHE A 68 1.11 -8.97 -6.99
CA PHE A 68 1.49 -10.24 -7.59
C PHE A 68 0.80 -11.36 -6.82
N ILE A 69 0.20 -12.29 -7.54
CA ILE A 69 -0.61 -13.36 -6.93
C ILE A 69 -0.07 -14.68 -7.44
N ASN A 70 0.29 -15.56 -6.52
CA ASN A 70 0.74 -16.92 -6.82
C ASN A 70 0.03 -17.88 -5.88
N ASN A 71 -0.93 -18.65 -6.40
CA ASN A 71 -1.83 -19.49 -5.62
C ASN A 71 -2.54 -18.69 -4.52
N ASN A 72 -2.27 -19.01 -3.26
CA ASN A 72 -2.81 -18.37 -2.06
C ASN A 72 -1.90 -17.28 -1.48
N VAL A 73 -0.81 -16.93 -2.18
CA VAL A 73 0.12 -15.89 -1.74
C VAL A 73 -0.11 -14.62 -2.55
N ILE A 74 -0.34 -13.51 -1.85
CA ILE A 74 -0.52 -12.18 -2.41
C ILE A 74 0.67 -11.31 -1.97
N SER A 75 1.40 -10.75 -2.94
CA SER A 75 2.49 -9.81 -2.69
C SER A 75 2.10 -8.42 -3.19
N LEU A 76 1.94 -7.48 -2.26
CA LEU A 76 1.73 -6.06 -2.54
C LEU A 76 3.07 -5.32 -2.46
N GLN A 77 3.49 -4.73 -3.57
CA GLN A 77 4.66 -3.87 -3.66
C GLN A 77 4.22 -2.43 -3.87
N ILE A 78 4.81 -1.50 -3.10
CA ILE A 78 4.49 -0.08 -3.18
C ILE A 78 5.80 0.70 -3.22
N ARG A 79 5.95 1.54 -4.24
CA ARG A 79 7.03 2.52 -4.34
C ARG A 79 6.46 3.90 -4.06
N TYR A 80 6.94 4.50 -2.97
CA TYR A 80 6.71 5.88 -2.61
C TYR A 80 7.83 6.71 -3.19
N GLU A 81 7.50 7.72 -3.99
CA GLU A 81 8.47 8.62 -4.59
C GLU A 81 8.07 10.07 -4.33
N ILE A 82 9.00 10.87 -3.82
CA ILE A 82 8.83 12.31 -3.72
C ILE A 82 9.34 12.95 -5.01
N LEU A 83 8.44 13.62 -5.73
CA LEU A 83 8.83 14.42 -6.89
C LEU A 83 9.59 15.65 -6.41
N ARG A 84 10.89 15.71 -6.74
CA ARG A 84 11.77 16.82 -6.34
C ARG A 84 11.38 18.08 -7.10
N MET A 85 10.70 19.02 -6.41
CA MET A 85 10.35 20.31 -7.01
C MET A 85 11.40 21.41 -6.72
N VAL A 86 12.10 21.36 -5.58
CA VAL A 86 13.20 22.28 -5.18
C VAL A 86 14.07 21.60 -4.08
N ASP A 87 15.05 22.28 -3.47
CA ASP A 87 15.79 21.84 -2.29
C ASP A 87 14.86 21.66 -1.08
N ILE A 88 14.24 20.48 -1.00
CA ILE A 88 13.39 20.04 0.11
C ILE A 88 14.29 19.48 1.21
N GLU A 89 14.13 19.98 2.44
CA GLU A 89 14.76 19.42 3.63
C GLU A 89 13.77 18.45 4.30
N LEU A 90 13.90 17.17 3.96
CA LEU A 90 13.04 16.13 4.54
C LEU A 90 13.43 15.87 6.00
N THR A 91 12.42 15.91 6.86
CA THR A 91 12.57 15.77 8.32
C THR A 91 12.14 14.39 8.79
N GLU A 92 12.47 14.05 10.04
CA GLU A 92 11.97 12.82 10.69
C GLU A 92 10.44 12.78 10.74
N LYS A 93 9.78 13.93 10.84
CA LYS A 93 8.32 14.03 10.79
C LYS A 93 7.77 13.59 9.42
N ASP A 94 8.47 13.92 8.34
CA ASP A 94 8.09 13.50 6.99
C ASP A 94 8.31 11.99 6.80
N GLU A 95 9.38 11.44 7.37
CA GLU A 95 9.62 9.98 7.38
C GLU A 95 8.51 9.25 8.13
N GLN A 96 8.14 9.77 9.30
CA GLN A 96 7.05 9.21 10.09
C GLN A 96 5.71 9.30 9.37
N TRP A 97 5.47 10.37 8.61
CA TRP A 97 4.28 10.50 7.78
C TRP A 97 4.19 9.36 6.76
N ILE A 98 5.27 9.04 6.04
CA ILE A 98 5.28 7.91 5.10
C ILE A 98 5.08 6.57 5.80
N LYS A 99 5.74 6.34 6.94
CA LYS A 99 5.56 5.10 7.72
C LYS A 99 4.09 4.92 8.13
N ASN A 100 3.46 5.98 8.66
CA ASN A 100 2.06 5.95 9.04
C ASN A 100 1.13 5.72 7.84
N ASP A 101 1.46 6.32 6.69
CA ASP A 101 0.69 6.14 5.45
C ASP A 101 0.78 4.71 4.92
N VAL A 102 1.97 4.11 4.94
CA VAL A 102 2.19 2.68 4.64
C VAL A 102 1.34 1.83 5.58
N GLU A 103 1.43 2.03 6.89
CA GLU A 103 0.66 1.25 7.87
C GLU A 103 -0.85 1.35 7.64
N SER A 104 -1.34 2.56 7.37
CA SER A 104 -2.76 2.78 7.07
C SER A 104 -3.19 2.05 5.80
N LEU A 105 -2.38 2.11 4.75
CA LEU A 105 -2.66 1.42 3.49
C LEU A 105 -2.68 -0.09 3.67
N LEU A 106 -1.69 -0.66 4.38
CA LEU A 106 -1.64 -2.10 4.66
C LEU A 106 -2.83 -2.56 5.50
N LYS A 107 -3.25 -1.78 6.51
CA LYS A 107 -4.46 -2.09 7.29
C LYS A 107 -5.72 -2.11 6.43
N HIS A 108 -5.91 -1.10 5.56
CA HIS A 108 -7.06 -1.09 4.66
C HIS A 108 -7.02 -2.28 3.69
N PHE A 109 -5.84 -2.62 3.16
CA PHE A 109 -5.70 -3.77 2.28
C PHE A 109 -5.99 -5.09 3.02
N GLU A 110 -5.56 -5.24 4.27
CA GLU A 110 -5.85 -6.40 5.11
C GLU A 110 -7.35 -6.60 5.32
N VAL A 111 -8.09 -5.54 5.66
CA VAL A 111 -9.56 -5.60 5.80
C VAL A 111 -10.22 -6.05 4.49
N LEU A 112 -9.71 -5.59 3.35
CA LEU A 112 -10.21 -6.05 2.05
C LEU A 112 -9.92 -7.54 1.84
N LEU A 113 -8.72 -8.01 2.17
CA LEU A 113 -8.35 -9.43 2.07
C LEU A 113 -9.17 -10.34 2.98
N GLU A 114 -9.45 -9.90 4.22
CA GLU A 114 -10.25 -10.65 5.21
C GLU A 114 -11.68 -10.92 4.72
N SER A 115 -12.27 -9.97 3.99
CA SER A 115 -13.61 -10.16 3.39
C SER A 115 -13.68 -11.36 2.41
N PHE A 116 -12.53 -11.82 1.90
CA PHE A 116 -12.42 -13.00 1.05
C PHE A 116 -12.13 -14.31 1.81
N GLU A 117 -11.68 -14.26 3.07
CA GLU A 117 -11.54 -15.46 3.91
C GLU A 117 -12.91 -15.91 4.47
N GLU A 118 -13.87 -14.99 4.68
CA GLU A 118 -15.18 -15.29 5.29
C GLU A 118 -16.22 -15.91 4.34
N THR A 119 -15.95 -16.02 3.03
CA THR A 119 -16.90 -16.65 2.09
C THR A 119 -16.51 -18.10 1.77
N PRO A 120 -17.05 -19.08 2.51
CA PRO A 120 -17.80 -20.16 1.82
C PRO A 120 -19.00 -20.79 2.59
N LYS A 121 -20.02 -21.22 1.80
CA LYS A 121 -21.33 -21.91 2.08
C LYS A 121 -22.48 -20.92 2.29
N GLU A 122 -23.53 -20.83 1.47
CA GLU A 122 -24.46 -21.85 0.95
C GLU A 122 -25.21 -21.31 -0.28
N SER A 123 -25.25 -22.07 -1.39
CA SER A 123 -26.45 -22.19 -2.24
C SER A 123 -26.32 -23.44 -3.12
N GLU A 124 -26.05 -24.57 -2.50
CA GLU A 124 -26.29 -25.87 -3.10
C GLU A 124 -27.43 -26.54 -2.32
N LYS A 125 -28.66 -26.16 -2.69
CA LYS A 125 -29.84 -27.02 -2.58
C LYS A 125 -30.66 -26.83 -3.84
N ALA A 126 -30.32 -27.62 -4.85
CA ALA A 126 -31.31 -28.20 -5.72
C ALA A 126 -31.99 -29.31 -4.90
N ASP A 127 -33.28 -29.14 -4.63
CA ASP A 127 -34.35 -30.15 -4.73
C ASP A 127 -35.68 -29.53 -4.28
#